data_AF-A0AA51P1N8-F1
#
_entry.id   AF-A0AA51P1N8-F1
#
_cell.length_a   1.000
_cell.length_b   1.000
_cell.length_c   1.000
_cell.angle_alpha   90.00
_cell.angle_beta   90.00
_cell.angle_gamma   90.00
#
_symmetry.space_group_name_H-M   'P 1'
#
loop_
_entity.id
_entity.type
_entity.pdbx_description
1 polymer ?
#
loop_
_entity_poly.entity_id
_entity_poly.type
_entity_poly.pdbx_seq_one_letter_code
_entity_poly.pdbx_strand_id
1 'polypeptide(L)' 'TMDKEKYKNAYFQVSRGDYSPLLKLVNENLAKAMEYAANDNEKNMIKHYINSFKEGDLNEHKEGS' A
#
# COMPACT_ATOMS: atom_id res chain seq x y z
N THR A 1 4.44 1.09 13.79
CA THR A 1 3.30 0.86 14.71
C THR A 1 3.02 2.13 15.45
N MET A 2 1.75 2.53 15.56
CA MET A 2 1.36 3.74 16.29
C MET A 2 1.35 3.49 17.79
N ASP A 3 1.36 4.58 18.56
CA ASP A 3 1.20 4.51 20.02
C ASP A 3 -0.20 4.00 20.40
N LYS A 4 -0.31 3.48 21.62
CA LYS A 4 -1.58 2.98 22.15
C LYS A 4 -2.48 4.16 22.52
N GLU A 5 -3.74 4.09 22.12
CA GLU A 5 -4.76 5.09 22.46
C GLU A 5 -5.91 4.45 23.24
N LYS A 6 -6.47 5.19 24.20
CA LYS A 6 -7.64 4.71 24.97
C LYS A 6 -8.92 5.22 24.34
N TYR A 7 -9.78 4.32 23.89
CA TYR A 7 -11.10 4.63 23.34
C TYR A 7 -12.17 3.78 24.03
N LYS A 8 -13.20 4.43 24.59
CA LYS A 8 -14.31 3.76 25.31
C LYS A 8 -13.85 2.67 26.29
N ASN A 9 -12.89 3.00 27.17
CA ASN A 9 -12.28 2.11 28.17
C ASN A 9 -11.49 0.91 27.63
N ALA A 10 -11.24 0.81 26.33
CA ALA A 10 -10.35 -0.16 25.72
C ALA A 10 -9.10 0.52 25.14
N TYR A 11 -7.97 -0.17 25.15
CA TYR A 11 -6.74 0.28 24.48
C TYR A 11 -6.71 -0.25 23.05
N PHE A 12 -6.52 0.65 22.10
CA PHE A 12 -6.34 0.34 20.69
C PHE A 12 -4.91 0.64 20.26
N GLN A 13 -4.38 -0.17 19.35
CA GLN A 13 -3.09 0.07 18.72
C GLN A 13 -3.20 -0.28 17.25
N VAL A 14 -2.84 0.66 16.38
CA VAL A 14 -2.79 0.41 14.95
C VAL A 14 -1.37 0.02 14.56
N SER A 15 -1.23 -1.17 13.99
CA SER A 15 0.01 -1.68 13.42
C SER A 15 -0.12 -1.87 11.91
N ARG A 16 1.02 -1.91 11.23
CA ARG A 16 1.14 -2.22 9.80
C ARG A 16 2.25 -3.24 9.60
N GLY A 17 2.35 -3.80 8.41
CA GLY A 17 3.34 -4.82 8.06
C GLY A 17 2.77 -6.24 7.98
N ASP A 18 1.45 -6.38 8.05
CA ASP A 18 0.82 -7.66 7.74
C ASP A 18 1.16 -8.08 6.31
N TYR A 19 1.51 -9.36 6.13
CA TYR A 19 1.99 -9.94 4.87
C TYR A 19 3.20 -9.24 4.20
N SER A 20 4.01 -8.46 4.92
CA SER A 20 5.14 -7.71 4.33
C SER A 20 6.06 -8.50 3.38
N PRO A 21 6.44 -9.77 3.67
CA PRO A 21 7.26 -10.54 2.74
C PRO A 21 6.58 -10.77 1.38
N LEU A 22 5.26 -10.98 1.37
CA LEU A 22 4.49 -11.18 0.14
C LEU A 22 4.26 -9.85 -0.60
N LEU A 23 3.90 -8.79 0.13
CA LEU A 23 3.68 -7.47 -0.48
C LEU A 23 4.96 -6.87 -1.05
N LYS A 24 6.13 -7.22 -0.49
CA LYS A 24 7.42 -6.90 -1.11
C LYS A 24 7.54 -7.51 -2.52
N LEU A 25 7.22 -8.80 -2.67
CA LEU A 25 7.27 -9.49 -3.97
C LEU A 25 6.25 -8.90 -4.95
N VAL A 26 5.06 -8.53 -4.47
CA VAL A 26 4.05 -7.85 -5.29
C VAL A 26 4.59 -6.52 -5.81
N ASN A 27 5.13 -5.67 -4.94
CA ASN A 27 5.68 -4.36 -5.31
C ASN A 27 6.86 -4.48 -6.29
N GLU A 28 7.76 -5.44 -6.09
CA GLU A 28 8.89 -5.69 -7.01
C GLU A 28 8.41 -6.08 -8.41
N ASN A 29 7.35 -6.88 -8.53
CA ASN A 29 6.82 -7.27 -9.84
C ASN A 29 5.95 -6.18 -10.48
N LEU A 30 5.21 -5.40 -9.68
CA LEU A 30 4.49 -4.23 -10.17
C LEU A 30 5.46 -3.19 -10.74
N ALA A 31 6.59 -2.93 -10.08
CA ALA A 31 7.61 -2.02 -10.59
C ALA A 31 8.15 -2.49 -11.95
N LYS A 32 8.36 -3.79 -12.14
CA LYS A 32 8.75 -4.37 -13.45
C LYS A 32 7.64 -4.24 -14.49
N ALA A 33 6.38 -4.47 -14.11
CA ALA A 33 5.24 -4.36 -15.02
C ALA A 33 5.04 -2.93 -15.52
N MET A 34 5.33 -1.92 -14.69
CA MET A 34 5.21 -0.49 -15.03
C MET A 34 6.05 -0.09 -16.26
N GLU A 35 7.20 -0.73 -16.49
CA GLU A 35 8.06 -0.50 -17.66
C GLU A 35 7.38 -0.90 -18.99
N TYR A 36 6.36 -1.77 -18.91
CA TYR A 36 5.62 -2.29 -20.07
C TYR A 36 4.19 -1.72 -20.17
N ALA A 37 3.83 -0.75 -19.33
CA ALA A 37 2.53 -0.11 -19.37
C ALA A 37 2.31 0.64 -20.70
N ALA A 38 1.11 0.52 -21.26
CA ALA A 38 0.78 1.04 -22.58
C ALA A 38 0.56 2.57 -22.59
N ASN A 39 0.31 3.18 -21.44
CA ASN A 39 0.02 4.60 -21.28
C ASN A 39 0.35 5.11 -19.87
N ASP A 40 0.34 6.42 -19.70
CA ASP A 40 0.67 7.05 -18.41
C ASP A 40 -0.38 6.79 -17.34
N ASN A 41 -1.64 6.54 -17.71
CA ASN A 41 -2.70 6.19 -16.74
C ASN A 41 -2.39 4.85 -16.06
N GLU A 42 -2.01 3.83 -16.82
CA GLU A 42 -1.59 2.53 -16.28
C GLU A 42 -0.33 2.65 -15.41
N LYS A 43 0.65 3.47 -15.83
CA LYS A 43 1.84 3.75 -15.00
C LYS A 43 1.48 4.38 -13.66
N ASN A 44 0.59 5.37 -13.69
CA ASN A 44 0.14 6.08 -12.49
C ASN A 44 -0.67 5.17 -11.56
N MET A 45 -1.57 4.34 -12.11
CA MET A 45 -2.27 3.29 -11.35
C MET A 45 -1.28 2.38 -10.61
N ILE A 46 -0.30 1.82 -11.34
CA ILE A 46 0.68 0.89 -10.76
C ILE A 46 1.51 1.58 -9.67
N LYS A 47 1.94 2.83 -9.90
CA LYS A 47 2.66 3.63 -8.90
C LYS A 47 1.85 3.79 -7.61
N HIS A 48 0.57 4.14 -7.71
CA HIS A 48 -0.34 4.28 -6.57
C HIS A 48 -0.58 2.95 -5.84
N TYR A 49 -0.69 1.83 -6.56
CA TYR A 49 -0.79 0.51 -5.94
C TYR A 49 0.48 0.13 -5.15
N ILE A 50 1.66 0.39 -5.70
CA ILE A 50 2.93 0.16 -4.99
C ILE A 50 2.98 0.98 -3.69
N ASN A 51 2.61 2.26 -3.73
CA ASN A 51 2.55 3.12 -2.55
C ASN A 51 1.56 2.58 -1.50
N SER A 52 0.36 2.18 -1.95
CA SER A 52 -0.66 1.60 -1.07
C SER A 52 -0.15 0.35 -0.34
N PHE A 53 0.44 -0.60 -1.06
CA PHE A 53 0.93 -1.85 -0.46
C PHE A 53 2.17 -1.66 0.41
N LYS A 54 3.01 -0.67 0.09
CA LYS A 54 4.20 -0.36 0.88
C LYS A 54 3.84 0.32 2.20
N GLU A 55 2.97 1.32 2.14
CA GLU A 55 2.66 2.16 3.29
C GLU A 55 1.41 1.69 4.05
N GLY A 56 0.57 0.83 3.45
CA GLY A 56 -0.74 0.48 3.99
C GLY A 56 -1.73 1.65 3.90
N ASP A 57 -1.67 2.44 2.82
CA ASP A 57 -2.52 3.61 2.59
C ASP A 57 -3.64 3.29 1.61
N LEU A 58 -4.90 3.40 2.07
CA LEU A 58 -6.07 3.14 1.25
C LEU A 58 -6.37 4.28 0.26
N ASN A 59 -5.95 5.51 0.56
CA ASN A 59 -6.17 6.64 -0.35
C ASN A 59 -5.32 6.49 -1.61
N GLU A 60 -4.07 6.02 -1.48
CA GLU A 60 -3.24 5.65 -2.62
C GLU A 60 -3.93 4.58 -3.48
N HIS A 61 -4.54 3.56 -2.88
CA HIS A 61 -5.26 2.55 -3.66
C HIS A 61 -6.42 3.15 -4.46
N LYS A 62 -7.19 4.05 -3.83
CA LYS A 62 -8.33 4.72 -4.47
C LYS A 62 -7.89 5.63 -5.61
N GLU A 63 -6.80 6.37 -5.45
CA GLU A 63 -6.27 7.24 -6.51
C GLU A 63 -5.80 6.44 -7.72
N GLY A 64 -5.31 5.21 -7.50
CA GLY A 64 -4.96 4.30 -8.58
C GLY A 64 -6.15 3.58 -9.24
N SER A 65 -7.36 3.62 -8.69
CA SER A 65 -8.52 2.80 -9.14
C SER A 65 -9.50 3.58 -10.00
#